data_AF-A0A2V8THP5-F1
#
_entry.id   AF-A0A2V8THP5-F1
#
_cell.length_a   1.000
_cell.length_b   1.000
_cell.length_c   1.000
_cell.angle_alpha   90.00
_cell.angle_beta   90.00
_cell.angle_gamma   90.00
#
_symmetry.space_group_name_H-M   'P 1'
#
loop_
_entity.id
_entity.type
_entity.pdbx_description
1 polymer ?
#
loop_
_entity_poly.entity_id
_entity_poly.type
_entity_poly.pdbx_seq_one_letter_code
_entity_poly.pdbx_strand_id
1 'polypeptide(L)'
;MTRTATERNFDGPYKDLLAELASLIEWLQTEHDVSYVKAGDDKIYAYGGDGFVLVMDESGLNGLIELITPKGSLSITPAEDGKITVTAAEGEAAAKEILREGIDGVRRYYGNRYWSTPTTSA
;
A
#
# COMPACT_ATOMS: atom_id res chain seq x y z
N MET A 1 17.55 -7.37 -5.60
CA MET A 1 17.45 -7.72 -4.16
C MET A 1 16.21 -7.05 -3.63
N THR A 2 15.16 -7.82 -3.33
CA THR A 2 13.91 -7.29 -2.79
C THR A 2 14.09 -7.15 -1.28
N ARG A 3 14.28 -5.92 -0.78
CA ARG A 3 14.24 -5.66 0.66
C ARG A 3 12.83 -5.93 1.16
N THR A 4 12.67 -6.86 2.09
CA THR A 4 11.44 -7.08 2.86
C THR A 4 11.09 -5.83 3.66
N ALA A 5 9.80 -5.66 4.02
CA ALA A 5 9.32 -4.48 4.75
C ALA A 5 10.14 -4.21 6.04
N THR A 6 10.64 -5.29 6.66
CA THR A 6 11.46 -5.29 7.88
C THR A 6 12.87 -4.69 7.72
N GLU A 7 13.39 -4.58 6.49
CA GLU A 7 14.74 -4.04 6.23
C GLU A 7 14.73 -2.55 5.83
N ARG A 8 13.56 -1.92 5.71
CA ARG A 8 13.45 -0.49 5.39
C ARG A 8 13.45 0.34 6.67
N ASN A 9 14.37 1.28 6.73
CA ASN A 9 14.36 2.33 7.75
C ASN A 9 13.41 3.44 7.30
N PHE A 10 12.17 3.42 7.79
CA PHE A 10 11.26 4.56 7.66
C PHE A 10 11.61 5.62 8.70
N ASP A 11 11.56 6.90 8.31
CA ASP A 11 11.82 8.03 9.19
C ASP A 11 10.74 9.11 9.08
N GLY A 12 10.90 10.20 9.85
CA GLY A 12 9.99 11.33 9.80
C GLY A 12 8.61 11.09 10.42
N PRO A 13 7.66 12.00 10.16
CA PRO A 13 6.36 12.02 10.84
C PRO A 13 5.45 10.85 10.50
N TYR A 14 5.69 10.14 9.39
CA TYR A 14 4.85 9.05 8.88
C TYR A 14 5.43 7.65 9.13
N LYS A 15 6.58 7.54 9.82
CA LYS A 15 7.37 6.29 9.91
C LYS A 15 6.54 5.05 10.26
N ASP A 16 5.65 5.14 11.25
CA ASP A 16 4.92 3.99 11.77
C ASP A 16 3.83 3.57 10.78
N LEU A 17 3.12 4.54 10.19
CA LEU A 17 2.11 4.29 9.17
C LEU A 17 2.71 3.76 7.86
N LEU A 18 3.93 4.19 7.49
CA LEU A 18 4.64 3.64 6.33
C LEU A 18 5.09 2.20 6.56
N ALA A 19 5.49 1.85 7.80
CA ALA A 19 5.78 0.47 8.16
C ALA A 19 4.52 -0.42 8.12
N GLU A 20 3.38 0.11 8.57
CA GLU A 20 2.09 -0.58 8.47
C GLU A 20 1.63 -0.77 7.01
N LEU A 21 1.79 0.25 6.16
CA LEU A 21 1.52 0.14 4.73
C LEU A 21 2.42 -0.90 4.06
N ALA A 22 3.71 -0.91 4.40
CA ALA A 22 4.65 -1.90 3.87
C ALA A 22 4.25 -3.33 4.26
N SER A 23 3.83 -3.52 5.51
CA SER A 23 3.31 -4.81 6.00
C SER A 23 2.00 -5.21 5.33
N LEU A 24 1.14 -4.24 4.98
CA LEU A 24 -0.08 -4.48 4.21
C LEU A 24 0.26 -4.95 2.79
N ILE A 25 1.18 -4.27 2.10
CA ILE A 25 1.60 -4.64 0.73
C ILE A 25 2.19 -6.04 0.71
N GLU A 26 3.08 -6.36 1.65
CA GLU A 26 3.67 -7.70 1.75
C GLU A 26 2.58 -8.76 1.93
N TRP A 27 1.65 -8.54 2.87
CA TRP A 27 0.53 -9.45 3.11
C TRP A 27 -0.37 -9.62 1.88
N LEU A 28 -0.69 -8.53 1.16
CA LEU A 28 -1.49 -8.60 -0.08
C LEU A 28 -0.78 -9.39 -1.18
N GLN A 29 0.54 -9.27 -1.28
CA GLN A 29 1.32 -9.96 -2.31
C GLN A 29 1.57 -11.44 -1.98
N THR A 30 1.60 -11.82 -0.71
CA THR A 30 1.86 -13.21 -0.29
C THR A 30 0.61 -14.03 -0.05
N GLU A 31 -0.46 -13.43 0.49
CA GLU A 31 -1.65 -14.16 0.95
C GLU A 31 -2.87 -14.04 0.02
N HIS A 32 -2.82 -13.15 -0.99
CA HIS A 32 -3.94 -12.90 -1.90
C HIS A 32 -3.54 -13.02 -3.36
N ASP A 33 -4.50 -13.41 -4.20
CA ASP A 33 -4.30 -13.48 -5.63
C ASP A 33 -3.98 -12.09 -6.20
N VAL A 34 -2.84 -12.01 -6.88
CA VAL A 34 -2.36 -10.77 -7.47
C VAL A 34 -2.71 -10.73 -8.96
N SER A 35 -3.54 -9.76 -9.33
CA SER A 35 -3.83 -9.44 -10.73
C SER A 35 -3.28 -8.05 -11.06
N TYR A 36 -2.81 -7.88 -12.30
CA TYR A 36 -2.29 -6.61 -12.79
C TYR A 36 -2.87 -6.24 -14.14
N VAL A 37 -2.86 -4.95 -14.43
CA VAL A 37 -3.10 -4.40 -15.77
C VAL A 37 -1.76 -3.98 -16.37
N LYS A 38 -1.55 -4.23 -17.66
CA LYS A 38 -0.38 -3.71 -18.36
C LYS A 38 -0.59 -2.26 -18.77
N ALA A 39 0.35 -1.39 -18.43
CA ALA A 39 0.43 -0.01 -18.87
C ALA A 39 1.74 0.17 -19.65
N GLY A 40 1.70 -0.09 -20.97
CA GLY A 40 2.93 -0.26 -21.74
C GLY A 40 3.64 -1.54 -21.33
N ASP A 41 4.93 -1.41 -20.97
CA ASP A 41 5.75 -2.52 -20.49
C ASP A 41 5.59 -2.76 -18.97
N ASP A 42 5.01 -1.79 -18.25
CA ASP A 42 4.87 -1.84 -16.81
C ASP A 42 3.63 -2.64 -16.37
N LYS A 43 3.72 -3.25 -15.19
CA LYS A 43 2.58 -3.89 -14.52
C LYS A 43 2.07 -2.99 -13.41
N ILE A 44 0.78 -2.67 -13.46
CA ILE A 44 0.09 -1.88 -12.44
C ILE A 44 -0.83 -2.80 -11.67
N TYR A 45 -0.67 -2.80 -10.35
CA TYR A 45 -1.48 -3.52 -9.39
C TYR A 45 -2.42 -2.54 -8.70
N ALA A 46 -3.68 -2.92 -8.58
CA ALA A 46 -4.68 -2.17 -7.83
C ALA A 46 -5.33 -3.11 -6.83
N TYR A 47 -5.13 -2.84 -5.54
CA TYR A 47 -5.73 -3.57 -4.43
C TYR A 47 -6.78 -2.67 -3.81
N GLY A 48 -8.02 -3.12 -3.70
CA GLY A 48 -9.02 -2.29 -3.05
C GLY A 48 -10.46 -2.70 -3.26
N GLY A 49 -11.31 -2.04 -2.47
CA GLY A 49 -12.75 -2.22 -2.43
C GLY A 49 -13.35 -1.26 -1.41
N ASP A 50 -14.68 -1.11 -1.43
CA ASP A 50 -15.42 -0.27 -0.48
C ASP A 50 -14.94 1.20 -0.40
N GLY A 51 -14.40 1.73 -1.50
CA GLY A 51 -13.91 3.11 -1.60
C GLY A 51 -12.45 3.32 -1.14
N PHE A 52 -11.73 2.24 -0.80
CA PHE A 52 -10.31 2.29 -0.44
C PHE A 52 -9.49 1.54 -1.50
N VAL A 53 -8.53 2.22 -2.12
CA VAL A 53 -7.73 1.66 -3.22
C VAL A 53 -6.27 2.00 -3.03
N LEU A 54 -5.43 0.98 -3.14
CA LEU A 54 -3.98 1.05 -3.18
C LEU A 54 -3.51 0.69 -4.59
N VAL A 55 -2.83 1.61 -5.26
CA VAL A 55 -2.27 1.41 -6.60
C VAL A 55 -0.75 1.47 -6.53
N MET A 56 -0.08 0.55 -7.21
CA MET A 56 1.37 0.50 -7.27
C MET A 56 1.84 -0.25 -8.52
N ASP A 57 3.05 0.07 -8.98
CA ASP A 57 3.71 -0.69 -10.02
C ASP A 57 4.50 -1.90 -9.45
N GLU A 58 5.14 -2.69 -10.32
CA GLU A 58 5.89 -3.89 -9.92
C GLU A 58 7.14 -3.63 -9.06
N SER A 59 7.59 -2.38 -8.97
CA SER A 59 8.64 -1.94 -8.05
C SER A 59 8.15 -1.85 -6.60
N GLY A 60 6.84 -1.91 -6.38
CA GLY A 60 6.20 -1.84 -5.06
C GLY A 60 6.60 -0.59 -4.30
N LEU A 61 7.10 -0.74 -3.08
CA LEU A 61 7.59 0.38 -2.26
C LEU A 61 8.81 1.11 -2.86
N ASN A 62 9.41 0.62 -3.96
CA ASN A 62 10.44 1.34 -4.71
C ASN A 62 9.87 2.14 -5.90
N GLY A 63 8.57 2.03 -6.16
CA GLY A 63 7.86 2.79 -7.18
C GLY A 63 6.93 3.82 -6.56
N LEU A 64 6.10 4.44 -7.40
CA LEU A 64 5.02 5.29 -6.94
C LEU A 64 3.91 4.41 -6.34
N ILE A 65 3.45 4.79 -5.16
CA ILE A 65 2.24 4.25 -4.55
C ILE A 65 1.20 5.35 -4.48
N GLU A 66 -0.01 5.06 -4.94
CA GLU A 66 -1.17 5.91 -4.71
C GLU A 66 -2.12 5.23 -3.74
N LEU A 67 -2.54 5.96 -2.71
CA LEU A 67 -3.55 5.50 -1.76
C LEU A 67 -4.75 6.43 -1.84
N ILE A 68 -5.89 5.90 -2.22
CA ILE A 68 -7.12 6.63 -2.46
C ILE A 68 -8.15 6.20 -1.44
N THR A 69 -8.78 7.18 -0.79
CA THR A 69 -9.82 7.00 0.21
C THR A 69 -10.97 7.98 -0.04
N PRO A 70 -12.13 7.83 0.63
CA PRO A 70 -13.22 8.80 0.53
C PRO A 70 -12.86 10.22 1.01
N LYS A 71 -11.79 10.36 1.81
CA LYS A 71 -11.33 11.65 2.36
C LYS A 71 -10.28 12.34 1.51
N GLY A 72 -9.70 11.64 0.54
CA GLY A 72 -8.62 12.17 -0.29
C GLY A 72 -7.65 11.09 -0.74
N SER A 73 -6.62 11.52 -1.43
CA SER A 73 -5.59 10.65 -2.02
C SER A 73 -4.18 11.08 -1.58
N LEU A 74 -3.31 10.09 -1.42
CA LEU A 74 -1.89 10.30 -1.14
C LEU A 74 -1.04 9.70 -2.25
N SER A 75 0.02 10.43 -2.61
CA SER A 75 1.11 9.91 -3.41
C SER A 75 2.30 9.64 -2.49
N ILE A 76 2.82 8.41 -2.52
CA ILE A 76 3.90 7.94 -1.67
C ILE A 76 5.02 7.49 -2.60
N THR A 77 6.15 8.18 -2.56
CA THR A 77 7.24 7.96 -3.53
C THR A 77 8.57 7.82 -2.79
N PRO A 78 9.45 6.89 -3.17
CA PRO A 78 10.82 6.93 -2.71
C PRO A 78 11.53 8.17 -3.26
N ALA A 79 12.26 8.85 -2.39
CA ALA A 79 13.17 9.93 -2.71
C ALA A 79 14.55 9.38 -3.13
N GLU A 80 15.36 10.23 -3.77
CA GLU A 80 16.69 9.88 -4.27
C GLU A 80 17.65 9.42 -3.17
N ASP A 81 17.44 9.85 -1.92
CA ASP A 81 18.22 9.45 -0.74
C ASP A 81 17.73 8.13 -0.12
N GLY A 82 16.73 7.48 -0.72
CA GLY A 82 16.12 6.24 -0.26
C GLY A 82 15.07 6.43 0.85
N LYS A 83 14.76 7.67 1.25
CA LYS A 83 13.64 7.96 2.15
C LYS A 83 12.32 7.89 1.41
N ILE A 84 11.22 7.72 2.13
CA ILE A 84 9.89 7.78 1.52
C ILE A 84 9.27 9.15 1.78
N THR A 85 8.83 9.80 0.71
CA THR A 85 8.07 11.05 0.77
C THR A 85 6.58 10.75 0.64
N VAL A 86 5.79 11.40 1.48
CA VAL A 86 4.32 11.39 1.41
C VAL A 86 3.85 12.77 0.97
N THR A 87 3.14 12.82 -0.15
CA THR A 87 2.56 14.04 -0.69
C THR A 87 1.04 13.97 -0.60
N ALA A 88 0.45 15.00 -0.02
CA ALA A 88 -0.98 15.20 0.13
C ALA A 88 -1.31 16.65 -0.25
N ALA A 89 -2.53 16.90 -0.74
CA ALA A 89 -3.01 18.27 -0.92
C ALA A 89 -3.29 18.94 0.44
N GLU A 90 -3.58 18.12 1.45
CA GLU A 90 -3.92 18.49 2.80
C GLU A 90 -2.69 18.50 3.73
N GLY A 91 -2.83 19.09 4.92
CA GLY A 91 -1.75 19.11 5.92
C GLY A 91 -1.42 17.73 6.50
N GLU A 92 -0.29 17.63 7.21
CA GLU A 92 0.24 16.37 7.76
C GLU A 92 -0.79 15.54 8.55
N ALA A 93 -1.63 16.19 9.36
CA ALA A 93 -2.64 15.50 10.16
C ALA A 93 -3.68 14.77 9.29
N ALA A 94 -4.16 15.44 8.23
CA ALA A 94 -5.10 14.85 7.28
C ALA A 94 -4.42 13.73 6.47
N ALA A 95 -3.16 13.93 6.07
CA ALA A 95 -2.39 12.89 5.39
C ALA A 95 -2.23 11.62 6.26
N LYS A 96 -1.95 11.78 7.56
CA LYS A 96 -1.91 10.65 8.51
C LYS A 96 -3.25 9.94 8.64
N GLU A 97 -4.35 10.68 8.62
CA GLU A 97 -5.70 10.12 8.68
C GLU A 97 -6.02 9.32 7.41
N ILE A 98 -5.77 9.89 6.22
CA ILE A 98 -5.95 9.21 4.95
C ILE A 98 -5.11 7.92 4.90
N LEU A 99 -3.84 7.99 5.33
CA LEU A 99 -2.95 6.84 5.33
C LEU A 99 -3.47 5.72 6.24
N ARG A 100 -3.89 6.06 7.47
CA ARG A 100 -4.47 5.10 8.41
C ARG A 100 -5.75 4.46 7.88
N GLU A 101 -6.70 5.28 7.44
CA GLU A 101 -7.98 4.77 6.94
C GLU A 101 -7.83 3.94 5.66
N GLY A 102 -6.91 4.32 4.78
CA GLY A 102 -6.60 3.54 3.59
C GLY A 102 -6.00 2.17 3.93
N ILE A 103 -5.03 2.12 4.86
CA ILE A 103 -4.44 0.86 5.33
C ILE A 103 -5.53 -0.03 5.95
N ASP A 104 -6.32 0.50 6.89
CA ASP A 104 -7.36 -0.25 7.57
C ASP A 104 -8.48 -0.70 6.61
N GLY A 105 -8.87 0.17 5.68
CA GLY A 105 -9.92 -0.09 4.70
C GLY A 105 -9.54 -1.22 3.74
N VAL A 106 -8.35 -1.16 3.15
CA VAL A 106 -7.85 -2.22 2.27
C VAL A 106 -7.63 -3.51 3.05
N ARG A 107 -7.03 -3.45 4.25
CA ARG A 107 -6.83 -4.63 5.10
C ARG A 107 -8.15 -5.30 5.45
N ARG A 108 -9.18 -4.54 5.81
CA ARG A 108 -10.51 -5.06 6.11
C ARG A 108 -11.16 -5.69 4.89
N TYR A 109 -11.05 -5.06 3.72
CA TYR A 109 -11.63 -5.59 2.49
C TYR A 109 -11.08 -6.99 2.18
N TYR A 110 -9.75 -7.16 2.16
CA TYR A 110 -9.11 -8.45 1.90
C TYR A 110 -9.15 -9.42 3.08
N GLY A 111 -9.28 -8.91 4.31
CA GLY A 111 -9.38 -9.73 5.52
C GLY A 111 -10.75 -10.40 5.68
N ASN A 112 -11.77 -9.93 4.94
CA ASN A 112 -13.05 -10.59 4.89
C ASN A 112 -12.96 -11.94 4.15
N ARG A 113 -13.66 -12.94 4.68
CA ARG A 113 -13.60 -14.38 4.32
C ARG A 113 -13.77 -14.70 2.82
N TYR A 114 -14.25 -13.76 2.01
CA TYR A 114 -14.44 -13.94 0.58
C TYR A 114 -13.13 -13.99 -0.22
N TRP A 115 -12.03 -13.45 0.33
CA TRP A 115 -10.74 -13.32 -0.37
C TRP A 115 -9.63 -14.17 0.26
N SER A 116 -9.93 -14.88 1.34
CA SER A 116 -9.02 -15.84 1.95
C SER A 116 -9.08 -17.13 1.14
N THR A 117 -7.94 -17.57 0.59
CA THR A 117 -7.80 -18.91 0.00
C THR A 117 -8.34 -19.93 1.01
N PRO A 118 -9.28 -20.82 0.64
CA PRO A 118 -9.81 -21.80 1.58
C PRO A 118 -8.63 -22.63 2.11
N THR A 119 -8.34 -22.50 3.40
CA THR A 119 -7.35 -23.33 4.07
C THR A 119 -7.86 -24.76 3.94
N THR A 120 -7.24 -25.55 3.06
CA THR A 120 -7.59 -26.96 2.94
C THR A 120 -7.02 -27.61 4.20
N SER A 121 -7.86 -27.79 5.22
CA SER A 121 -7.50 -28.58 6.39
C SER A 121 -7.14 -29.99 5.90
N ALA A 122 -5.88 -30.38 6.12
CA ALA A 122 -5.39 -31.74 5.90
C ALA A 122 -5.97 -32.73 6.90
#